data_AF-A0A523D655-F1
#
_entry.id   AF-A0A523D655-F1
#
_cell.length_a   1.000
_cell.length_b   1.000
_cell.length_c   1.000
_cell.angle_alpha   90.00
_cell.angle_beta   90.00
_cell.angle_gamma   90.00
#
_symmetry.space_group_name_H-M   'P 1'
#
loop_
_entity.id
_entity.type
_entity.pdbx_description
1 polymer ?
#
loop_
_entity_poly.entity_id
_entity_poly.type
_entity_poly.pdbx_seq_one_letter_code
_entity_poly.pdbx_strand_id
1 'polypeptide(L)'
;MTRTPFVRLDALAQALLRESIPRTPPKALKFAGKAEPTHLDEPGERAVAAVGALLVWKLIQHGGSNLPVGPAASAVNRLMATFPDIDRHRLEHEAAEILRWLEDALNLLGDGWEAVEERGMYPWEDREFPFEGKLQTLRQAIREKADLEVEYFTYRRNSMSHRRITPLEIQDERILRARCHWRDDERSFAIHRIKEVRLIAVDSPRTEELGSTES
;
A
#
# COMPACT_ATOMS: atom_id res chain seq x y z
N MET A 1 -14.28 -22.99 14.61
CA MET A 1 -15.17 -21.96 14.02
C MET A 1 -14.72 -20.60 14.55
N THR A 2 -13.80 -19.95 13.84
CA THR A 2 -13.31 -18.61 14.15
C THR A 2 -14.36 -17.60 13.68
N ARG A 3 -14.99 -16.88 14.62
CA ARG A 3 -15.87 -15.75 14.30
C ARG A 3 -15.01 -14.67 13.65
N THR A 4 -15.27 -14.36 12.39
CA THR A 4 -14.72 -13.19 11.70
C THR A 4 -15.03 -11.94 12.54
N PRO A 5 -14.06 -11.06 12.83
CA PRO A 5 -14.33 -9.82 13.55
C PRO A 5 -15.39 -9.04 12.79
N PHE A 6 -16.50 -8.76 13.48
CA PHE A 6 -17.64 -8.05 12.91
C PHE A 6 -17.28 -6.56 12.88
N VAL A 7 -16.83 -6.07 11.72
CA VAL A 7 -16.70 -4.63 11.43
C VAL A 7 -18.04 -3.98 11.75
N ARG A 8 -18.11 -2.97 12.63
CA ARG A 8 -19.37 -2.26 12.90
C ARG A 8 -19.60 -1.24 11.79
N LEU A 9 -19.91 -1.75 10.60
CA LEU A 9 -20.19 -0.95 9.41
C LEU A 9 -21.30 0.08 9.64
N ASP A 10 -22.21 -0.18 10.57
CA ASP A 10 -23.27 0.75 10.98
C ASP A 10 -22.71 2.02 11.67
N ALA A 11 -21.61 1.91 12.44
CA ALA A 11 -20.97 3.06 13.10
C ALA A 11 -20.23 3.94 12.09
N LEU A 12 -19.50 3.32 11.14
CA LEU A 12 -18.88 4.00 10.00
C LEU A 12 -19.93 4.71 9.14
N ALA A 13 -21.04 4.04 8.82
CA ALA A 13 -22.16 4.63 8.08
C ALA A 13 -22.74 5.84 8.81
N GLN A 14 -22.94 5.76 10.13
CA GLN A 14 -23.44 6.89 10.92
C GLN A 14 -22.45 8.05 11.00
N ALA A 15 -21.15 7.79 11.12
CA ALA A 15 -20.13 8.83 11.13
C ALA A 15 -20.09 9.61 9.79
N LEU A 16 -20.09 8.90 8.66
CA LEU A 16 -20.13 9.52 7.32
C LEU A 16 -21.41 10.32 7.06
N LEU A 17 -22.55 9.88 7.63
CA LEU A 17 -23.80 10.63 7.54
C LEU A 17 -23.78 11.91 8.37
N ARG A 18 -23.11 11.92 9.53
CA ARG A 18 -22.99 13.10 10.41
C ARG A 18 -22.15 14.22 9.79
N GLU A 19 -21.13 13.87 9.01
CA GLU A 19 -20.28 14.84 8.32
C GLU A 19 -20.78 15.21 6.90
N SER A 20 -21.95 14.70 6.50
CA SER A 20 -22.45 14.93 5.14
C SER A 20 -22.76 16.42 4.88
N ILE A 21 -22.10 16.96 3.85
CA ILE A 21 -22.27 18.31 3.29
C ILE A 21 -23.77 18.62 3.10
N PRO A 22 -24.25 19.84 3.44
CA PRO A 22 -25.66 20.21 3.31
C PRO A 22 -26.20 19.92 1.91
N ARG A 23 -27.32 19.18 1.88
CA ARG A 23 -27.98 18.67 0.68
C ARG A 23 -28.67 19.79 -0.08
N THR A 24 -27.91 20.51 -0.90
CA THR A 24 -28.51 21.22 -2.03
C THR A 24 -28.89 20.16 -3.06
N PRO A 25 -30.14 20.09 -3.56
CA PRO A 25 -30.46 19.21 -4.68
C PRO A 25 -29.45 19.51 -5.81
N PRO A 26 -28.77 18.49 -6.36
CA PRO A 26 -27.70 18.76 -7.31
C PRO A 26 -28.30 19.53 -8.49
N LYS A 27 -27.81 20.76 -8.73
CA LYS A 27 -27.89 21.34 -10.07
C LYS A 27 -27.38 20.25 -10.99
N ALA A 28 -28.17 19.88 -12.00
CA ALA A 28 -27.80 18.85 -12.97
C ALA A 28 -26.34 19.11 -13.39
N LEU A 29 -25.44 18.20 -13.02
CA LEU A 29 -24.05 18.25 -13.40
C LEU A 29 -24.04 18.13 -14.93
N LYS A 30 -23.89 19.26 -15.60
CA LYS A 30 -23.67 19.31 -17.04
C LYS A 30 -22.23 18.89 -17.27
N PHE A 31 -22.01 17.60 -17.46
CA PHE A 31 -20.75 17.14 -18.02
C PHE A 31 -20.67 17.70 -19.44
N ALA A 32 -19.70 18.58 -19.69
CA ALA A 32 -19.47 19.14 -21.01
C ALA A 32 -18.88 18.04 -21.90
N GLY A 33 -19.67 17.56 -22.87
CA GLY A 33 -19.24 16.57 -23.87
C GLY A 33 -19.86 15.18 -23.70
N LYS A 34 -19.92 14.42 -24.80
CA LYS A 34 -20.08 12.96 -24.73
C LYS A 34 -18.77 12.44 -24.15
N ALA A 35 -18.76 12.12 -22.85
CA ALA A 35 -17.58 11.51 -22.24
C ALA A 35 -17.22 10.26 -23.03
N GLU A 36 -15.99 10.22 -23.56
CA GLU A 36 -15.46 9.00 -24.16
C GLU A 36 -15.43 7.90 -23.09
N PRO A 37 -15.67 6.64 -23.47
CA PRO A 37 -15.57 5.53 -22.52
C PRO A 37 -14.19 5.52 -21.86
N THR A 38 -14.15 5.44 -20.53
CA THR A 38 -12.89 5.20 -19.81
C THR A 38 -12.51 3.75 -19.98
N HIS A 39 -11.38 3.50 -20.63
CA HIS A 39 -10.79 2.17 -20.80
C HIS A 39 -9.91 1.84 -19.58
N LEU A 40 -10.04 0.62 -19.06
CA LEU A 40 -9.25 0.09 -17.94
C LEU A 40 -8.48 -1.13 -18.47
N ASP A 41 -7.43 -0.85 -19.23
CA ASP A 41 -6.73 -1.87 -20.01
C ASP A 41 -5.70 -2.62 -19.16
N GLU A 42 -5.16 -1.97 -18.13
CA GLU A 42 -4.21 -2.61 -17.23
C GLU A 42 -4.92 -3.42 -16.12
N PRO A 43 -4.42 -4.63 -15.78
CA PRO A 43 -4.97 -5.42 -14.68
C PRO A 43 -5.00 -4.69 -13.34
N GLY A 44 -3.98 -3.85 -13.08
CA GLY A 44 -3.89 -3.05 -11.85
C GLY A 44 -4.98 -1.98 -11.77
N GLU A 45 -5.24 -1.26 -12.87
CA GLU A 45 -6.32 -0.27 -12.94
C GLU A 45 -7.68 -0.89 -12.70
N ARG A 46 -7.95 -2.05 -13.33
CA ARG A 46 -9.18 -2.81 -13.09
C ARG A 46 -9.31 -3.23 -11.63
N ALA A 47 -8.21 -3.64 -11.00
CA ALA A 47 -8.22 -4.10 -9.61
C ALA A 47 -8.57 -2.94 -8.65
N VAL A 48 -7.95 -1.77 -8.86
CA VAL A 48 -8.26 -0.55 -8.11
C VAL A 48 -9.73 -0.15 -8.29
N ALA A 49 -10.24 -0.16 -9.52
CA ALA A 49 -11.64 0.15 -9.81
C ALA A 49 -12.60 -0.86 -9.13
N ALA A 50 -12.26 -2.15 -9.15
CA ALA A 50 -13.04 -3.19 -8.49
C ALA A 50 -13.09 -3.02 -6.97
N VAL A 51 -11.95 -2.73 -6.33
CA VAL A 51 -11.90 -2.43 -4.88
C VAL A 51 -12.73 -1.19 -4.57
N GLY A 52 -12.60 -0.12 -5.34
CA GLY A 52 -13.42 1.09 -5.15
C GLY A 52 -14.93 0.81 -5.27
N ALA A 53 -15.35 0.04 -6.27
CA ALA A 53 -16.74 -0.36 -6.43
C ALA A 53 -17.24 -1.25 -5.28
N LEU A 54 -16.42 -2.19 -4.80
CA LEU A 54 -16.73 -3.04 -3.65
C LEU A 54 -16.90 -2.22 -2.36
N LEU A 55 -16.04 -1.23 -2.12
CA LEU A 55 -16.14 -0.34 -0.96
C LEU A 55 -17.46 0.44 -0.98
N VAL A 56 -17.78 1.07 -2.12
CA VAL A 56 -19.04 1.79 -2.30
C VAL A 56 -20.24 0.87 -2.11
N TRP A 57 -20.20 -0.33 -2.69
CA TRP A 57 -21.27 -1.30 -2.57
C TRP A 57 -21.49 -1.73 -1.12
N LYS A 58 -20.43 -2.05 -0.38
CA LYS A 58 -20.52 -2.38 1.05
C LYS A 58 -21.08 -1.21 1.86
N LEU A 59 -20.65 0.03 1.61
CA LEU A 59 -21.23 1.20 2.27
C LEU A 59 -22.73 1.33 2.01
N ILE A 60 -23.19 1.12 0.77
CA ILE A 60 -24.63 1.13 0.43
C ILE A 60 -25.40 0.04 1.19
N GLN A 61 -24.85 -1.18 1.25
CA GLN A 61 -25.48 -2.31 1.96
C GLN A 61 -25.70 -2.02 3.46
N HIS A 62 -24.88 -1.15 4.04
CA HIS A 62 -24.95 -0.73 5.44
C HIS A 62 -25.57 0.66 5.64
N GLY A 63 -26.20 1.24 4.60
CA GLY A 63 -26.85 2.55 4.70
C GLY A 63 -25.90 3.75 4.80
N GLY A 64 -24.59 3.55 4.61
CA GLY A 64 -23.56 4.59 4.62
C GLY A 64 -23.48 5.42 3.33
N SER A 65 -24.38 5.19 2.37
CA SER A 65 -24.44 5.92 1.11
C SER A 65 -25.87 6.00 0.58
N ASN A 66 -26.21 7.12 -0.08
CA ASN A 66 -27.48 7.31 -0.78
C ASN A 66 -27.41 6.91 -2.26
N LEU A 67 -26.30 6.29 -2.70
CA LEU A 67 -26.17 5.86 -4.08
C LEU A 67 -27.20 4.75 -4.41
N PRO A 68 -27.73 4.71 -5.64
CA PRO A 68 -28.69 3.69 -6.00
C PRO A 68 -28.08 2.27 -5.97
N VAL A 69 -28.75 1.36 -5.24
CA VAL A 69 -28.33 -0.04 -5.03
C VAL A 69 -28.09 -0.77 -6.35
N GLY A 70 -29.03 -0.66 -7.31
CA GLY A 70 -28.95 -1.39 -8.58
C GLY A 70 -27.71 -1.07 -9.42
N PRO A 71 -27.46 0.20 -9.77
CA PRO A 71 -26.24 0.63 -10.46
C PRO A 71 -24.94 0.22 -9.77
N ALA A 72 -24.85 0.32 -8.44
CA ALA A 72 -23.66 -0.06 -7.69
C ALA A 72 -23.41 -1.58 -7.75
N ALA A 73 -24.43 -2.40 -7.47
CA ALA A 73 -24.35 -3.85 -7.62
C ALA A 73 -23.95 -4.27 -9.04
N SER A 74 -24.55 -3.61 -10.04
CA SER A 74 -24.26 -3.86 -11.45
C SER A 74 -22.81 -3.51 -11.81
N ALA A 75 -22.26 -2.41 -11.28
CA ALA A 75 -20.88 -2.02 -11.47
C ALA A 75 -19.90 -3.04 -10.85
N VAL A 76 -20.15 -3.46 -9.60
CA VAL A 76 -19.35 -4.51 -8.95
C VAL A 76 -19.38 -5.80 -9.77
N ASN A 77 -20.56 -6.28 -10.16
CA ASN A 77 -20.68 -7.52 -10.94
C ASN A 77 -19.90 -7.45 -12.26
N ARG A 78 -20.00 -6.33 -13.00
CA ARG A 78 -19.24 -6.16 -14.25
C ARG A 78 -17.73 -6.14 -14.03
N LEU A 79 -17.25 -5.41 -13.01
CA LEU A 79 -15.83 -5.31 -12.72
C LEU A 79 -15.26 -6.66 -12.23
N MET A 80 -15.94 -7.31 -11.29
CA MET A 80 -15.52 -8.60 -10.72
C MET A 80 -15.53 -9.72 -11.76
N ALA A 81 -16.43 -9.67 -12.75
CA ALA A 81 -16.46 -10.63 -13.85
C ALA A 81 -15.16 -10.64 -14.69
N THR A 82 -14.37 -9.56 -14.67
CA THR A 82 -13.10 -9.47 -15.39
C THR A 82 -11.93 -10.20 -14.71
N PHE A 83 -12.14 -10.71 -13.49
CA PHE A 83 -11.14 -11.41 -12.69
C PHE A 83 -11.45 -12.91 -12.56
N PRO A 84 -10.42 -13.77 -12.47
CA PRO A 84 -10.57 -15.16 -12.00
C PRO A 84 -11.07 -15.21 -10.55
N ASP A 85 -11.71 -16.33 -10.16
CA ASP A 85 -12.32 -16.47 -8.82
C ASP A 85 -11.33 -16.28 -7.66
N ILE A 86 -10.08 -16.74 -7.82
CA ILE A 86 -9.03 -16.54 -6.80
C ILE A 86 -8.72 -15.06 -6.56
N ASP A 87 -8.71 -14.25 -7.62
CA ASP A 87 -8.44 -12.83 -7.52
C ASP A 87 -9.67 -12.07 -7.01
N ARG A 88 -10.88 -12.53 -7.33
CA ARG A 88 -12.12 -11.97 -6.76
C ARG A 88 -12.11 -12.01 -5.24
N HIS A 89 -11.76 -13.15 -4.65
CA HIS A 89 -11.66 -13.28 -3.19
C HIS A 89 -10.58 -12.38 -2.58
N ARG A 90 -9.46 -12.19 -3.28
CA ARG A 90 -8.40 -11.25 -2.84
C ARG A 90 -8.91 -9.81 -2.83
N LEU A 91 -9.62 -9.39 -3.88
CA LEU A 91 -10.19 -8.04 -3.96
C LEU A 91 -11.28 -7.81 -2.90
N GLU A 92 -12.11 -8.82 -2.63
CA GLU A 92 -13.11 -8.77 -1.55
C GLU A 92 -12.45 -8.64 -0.17
N HIS A 93 -11.36 -9.38 0.05
CA HIS A 93 -10.58 -9.31 1.29
C HIS A 93 -9.92 -7.93 1.44
N GLU A 94 -9.29 -7.41 0.39
CA GLU A 94 -8.69 -6.06 0.38
C GLU A 94 -9.73 -4.99 0.70
N ALA A 95 -10.91 -5.03 0.08
CA ALA A 95 -11.99 -4.09 0.37
C ALA A 95 -12.49 -4.20 1.82
N ALA A 96 -12.50 -5.41 2.41
CA ALA A 96 -12.87 -5.59 3.81
C ALA A 96 -11.80 -5.03 4.76
N GLU A 97 -10.51 -5.23 4.46
CA GLU A 97 -9.41 -4.66 5.23
C GLU A 97 -9.41 -3.14 5.19
N ILE A 98 -9.65 -2.53 4.02
CA ILE A 98 -9.76 -1.07 3.91
C ILE A 98 -10.91 -0.53 4.78
N LEU A 99 -12.08 -1.18 4.79
CA LEU A 99 -13.19 -0.75 5.67
C LEU A 99 -12.83 -0.88 7.15
N ARG A 100 -12.10 -1.92 7.53
CA ARG A 100 -11.59 -2.09 8.88
C ARG A 100 -10.62 -0.96 9.24
N TRP A 101 -9.68 -0.62 8.36
CA TRP A 101 -8.75 0.50 8.56
C TRP A 101 -9.49 1.84 8.72
N LEU A 102 -10.56 2.05 7.95
CA LEU A 102 -11.40 3.24 8.07
C LEU A 102 -12.17 3.28 9.41
N GLU A 103 -12.70 2.14 9.87
CA GLU A 103 -13.33 2.05 11.19
C GLU A 103 -12.33 2.35 12.32
N ASP A 104 -11.14 1.74 12.26
CA ASP A 104 -10.05 1.99 13.21
C ASP A 104 -9.68 3.49 13.22
N ALA A 105 -9.55 4.10 12.04
CA ALA A 105 -9.23 5.51 11.90
C ALA A 105 -10.30 6.41 12.50
N LEU A 106 -11.58 6.14 12.24
CA LEU A 106 -12.68 6.93 12.80
C LEU A 106 -12.81 6.78 14.32
N ASN A 107 -12.57 5.58 14.84
CA ASN A 107 -12.55 5.35 16.29
C ASN A 107 -11.44 6.18 16.96
N LEU A 108 -10.27 6.28 16.33
CA LEU A 108 -9.19 7.15 16.81
C LEU A 108 -9.52 8.64 16.66
N LEU A 109 -10.21 9.03 15.59
CA LEU A 109 -10.63 10.42 15.39
C LEU A 109 -11.62 10.91 16.44
N GLY A 110 -12.35 9.99 17.09
CA GLY A 110 -13.14 10.30 18.28
C GLY A 110 -12.30 10.90 19.43
N ASP A 111 -11.01 10.58 19.48
CA ASP A 111 -10.03 11.09 20.45
C ASP A 111 -9.28 12.36 19.94
N GLY A 112 -9.59 12.83 18.72
CA GLY A 112 -8.97 13.98 18.07
C GLY A 112 -7.92 13.60 17.01
N TRP A 113 -7.66 14.51 16.06
CA TRP A 113 -6.71 14.29 14.96
C TRP A 113 -5.28 14.02 15.43
N GLU A 114 -4.90 14.64 16.56
CA GLU A 114 -3.60 14.48 17.22
C GLU A 114 -3.36 13.02 17.68
N ALA A 115 -4.42 12.30 18.11
CA ALA A 115 -4.32 10.91 18.53
C ALA A 115 -4.06 9.94 17.37
N VAL A 116 -4.46 10.31 16.14
CA VAL A 116 -4.19 9.52 14.92
C VAL A 116 -2.73 9.65 14.51
N GLU A 117 -2.16 10.86 14.59
CA GLU A 117 -0.75 11.12 14.28
C GLU A 117 0.18 10.49 15.33
N GLU A 118 -0.13 10.61 16.62
CA GLU A 118 0.72 10.12 17.71
C GLU A 118 0.76 8.58 17.77
N ARG A 119 -0.32 7.90 17.38
CA ARG A 119 -0.37 6.43 17.31
C ARG A 119 0.24 5.84 16.03
N GLY A 120 0.73 6.67 15.11
CA GLY A 120 1.40 6.20 13.90
C GLY A 120 0.54 5.26 13.06
N MET A 121 -0.75 5.59 12.87
CA MET A 121 -1.72 4.71 12.18
C MET A 121 -1.55 4.70 10.65
N TYR A 122 -0.33 4.46 10.21
CA TYR A 122 -0.03 3.93 8.89
C TYR A 122 0.05 2.40 9.05
N PRO A 123 -0.98 1.62 8.68
CA PRO A 123 -1.02 0.16 8.89
C PRO A 123 0.13 -0.62 8.22
N TRP A 124 0.89 0.05 7.37
CA TRP A 124 2.10 -0.46 6.75
C TRP A 124 3.34 -0.36 7.65
N GLU A 125 3.35 0.49 8.69
CA GLU A 125 4.49 0.65 9.62
C GLU A 125 4.78 -0.60 10.47
N ASP A 126 3.79 -1.49 10.63
CA ASP A 126 3.92 -2.71 11.43
C ASP A 126 4.58 -3.90 10.69
N ARG A 127 4.98 -3.75 9.41
CA ARG A 127 5.87 -4.75 8.78
C ARG A 127 7.30 -4.54 9.26
N GLU A 128 7.49 -4.83 10.54
CA GLU A 128 8.81 -5.00 11.13
C GLU A 128 9.31 -6.40 10.80
N PHE A 129 10.43 -6.46 10.09
CA PHE A 129 11.12 -7.72 9.90
C PHE A 129 12.10 -7.94 11.07
N PRO A 130 12.24 -9.16 11.59
CA PRO A 130 13.06 -9.45 12.75
C PRO A 130 14.46 -8.83 12.64
N PHE A 131 14.88 -8.13 13.69
CA PHE A 131 16.15 -7.41 13.72
C PHE A 131 17.36 -8.32 13.86
N GLU A 132 17.12 -9.49 14.44
CA GLU A 132 18.14 -10.42 14.89
C GLU A 132 18.96 -10.97 13.71
N GLY A 133 20.29 -10.95 13.86
CA GLY A 133 21.24 -11.36 12.81
C GLY A 133 21.59 -10.27 11.77
N LYS A 134 20.65 -9.40 11.39
CA LYS A 134 20.88 -8.39 10.32
C LYS A 134 21.95 -7.38 10.70
N LEU A 135 21.93 -6.86 11.93
CA LEU A 135 22.93 -5.90 12.39
C LEU A 135 24.36 -6.44 12.29
N GLN A 136 24.56 -7.73 12.56
CA GLN A 136 25.89 -8.33 12.48
C GLN A 136 26.38 -8.33 11.03
N THR A 137 25.53 -8.76 10.08
CA THR A 137 25.84 -8.70 8.64
C THR A 137 26.08 -7.27 8.16
N LEU A 138 25.27 -6.30 8.57
CA LEU A 138 25.46 -4.89 8.21
C LEU A 138 26.78 -4.33 8.75
N ARG A 139 27.10 -4.61 10.02
CA ARG A 139 28.36 -4.19 10.64
C ARG A 139 29.57 -4.86 9.99
N GLN A 140 29.44 -6.12 9.61
CA GLN A 140 30.47 -6.85 8.87
C GLN A 140 30.71 -6.18 7.51
N ALA A 141 29.65 -5.93 6.74
CA ALA A 141 29.74 -5.30 5.42
C ALA A 141 30.38 -3.91 5.47
N ILE A 142 30.05 -3.08 6.48
CA ILE A 142 30.68 -1.77 6.68
C ILE A 142 32.19 -1.92 6.94
N ARG A 143 32.57 -2.86 7.82
CA ARG A 143 33.97 -3.11 8.18
C ARG A 143 34.79 -3.60 6.98
N GLU A 144 34.21 -4.50 6.19
CA GLU A 144 34.84 -5.12 5.03
C GLU A 144 34.70 -4.26 3.76
N LYS A 145 33.97 -3.14 3.82
CA LYS A 145 33.58 -2.32 2.67
C LYS A 145 32.94 -3.15 1.54
N ALA A 146 32.16 -4.15 1.94
CA ALA A 146 31.50 -5.09 1.02
C ALA A 146 30.10 -4.58 0.62
N ASP A 147 29.71 -4.86 -0.62
CA ASP A 147 28.36 -4.59 -1.08
C ASP A 147 27.35 -5.59 -0.48
N LEU A 148 26.09 -5.14 -0.39
CA LEU A 148 24.97 -5.91 0.10
C LEU A 148 23.88 -5.99 -0.95
N GLU A 149 23.23 -7.16 -1.03
CA GLU A 149 21.86 -7.27 -1.55
C GLU A 149 20.87 -7.16 -0.39
N VAL A 150 19.85 -6.33 -0.55
CA VAL A 150 18.78 -6.13 0.45
C VAL A 150 17.40 -6.24 -0.18
N GLU A 151 16.52 -7.00 0.45
CA GLU A 151 15.08 -6.93 0.22
C GLU A 151 14.47 -5.85 1.12
N TYR A 152 14.15 -4.69 0.55
CA TYR A 152 13.69 -3.50 1.26
C TYR A 152 12.21 -3.20 0.99
N PHE A 153 11.43 -3.10 2.06
CA PHE A 153 10.01 -2.74 1.99
C PHE A 153 9.81 -1.22 1.95
N THR A 154 9.01 -0.75 0.98
CA THR A 154 8.69 0.68 0.81
C THR A 154 7.22 0.96 1.12
N TYR A 155 6.93 1.65 2.22
CA TYR A 155 5.55 1.95 2.66
C TYR A 155 4.70 2.65 1.61
N ARG A 156 5.22 3.70 0.97
CA ARG A 156 4.46 4.47 -0.05
C ARG A 156 3.93 3.63 -1.21
N ARG A 157 4.57 2.50 -1.52
CA ARG A 157 4.20 1.64 -2.66
C ARG A 157 3.70 0.27 -2.23
N ASN A 158 3.66 0.00 -0.92
CA ASN A 158 3.38 -1.31 -0.34
C ASN A 158 4.11 -2.46 -1.07
N SER A 159 5.36 -2.23 -1.47
CA SER A 159 6.10 -3.14 -2.35
C SER A 159 7.46 -3.50 -1.77
N MET A 160 7.87 -4.75 -1.96
CA MET A 160 9.25 -5.18 -1.77
C MET A 160 10.10 -4.71 -2.95
N SER A 161 11.30 -4.21 -2.67
CA SER A 161 12.31 -3.88 -3.67
C SER A 161 13.60 -4.61 -3.32
N HIS A 162 14.20 -5.28 -4.30
CA HIS A 162 15.58 -5.75 -4.18
C HIS A 162 16.50 -4.58 -4.42
N ARG A 163 17.62 -4.43 -3.71
CA ARG A 163 18.58 -3.36 -3.99
C ARG A 163 19.99 -3.85 -3.73
N ARG A 164 20.92 -3.40 -4.57
CA ARG A 164 22.35 -3.45 -4.28
C ARG A 164 22.79 -2.14 -3.63
N ILE A 165 23.42 -2.23 -2.46
CA ILE A 165 23.87 -1.08 -1.70
C ILE A 165 25.31 -1.26 -1.19
N THR A 166 26.07 -0.17 -1.10
CA THR A 166 27.33 -0.13 -0.35
C THR A 166 27.06 0.55 0.99
N PRO A 167 27.06 -0.19 2.11
CA PRO A 167 26.77 0.38 3.43
C PRO A 167 27.90 1.29 3.89
N LEU A 168 27.55 2.43 4.48
CA LEU A 168 28.49 3.45 4.94
C LEU A 168 28.56 3.50 6.47
N GLU A 169 27.41 3.65 7.13
CA GLU A 169 27.32 3.73 8.59
C GLU A 169 25.92 3.30 9.09
N ILE A 170 25.85 2.92 10.37
CA ILE A 170 24.59 2.65 11.07
C ILE A 170 24.40 3.74 12.14
N GLN A 171 23.28 4.44 12.09
CA GLN A 171 22.86 5.47 13.04
C GLN A 171 21.80 4.91 13.99
N ASP A 172 22.00 5.10 15.30
CA ASP A 172 21.10 4.70 16.38
C ASP A 172 20.60 3.25 16.32
N GLU A 173 21.42 2.36 15.75
CA GLU A 173 21.06 0.98 15.44
C GLU A 173 19.76 0.83 14.62
N ARG A 174 19.23 1.88 13.99
CA ARG A 174 17.92 1.88 13.32
C ARG A 174 17.99 2.27 11.86
N ILE A 175 18.96 3.10 11.49
CA ILE A 175 19.10 3.65 10.15
C ILE A 175 20.44 3.22 9.57
N LEU A 176 20.42 2.62 8.38
CA LEU A 176 21.60 2.34 7.58
C LEU A 176 21.75 3.44 6.53
N ARG A 177 22.84 4.19 6.56
CA ARG A 177 23.24 5.02 5.41
C ARG A 177 24.04 4.17 4.43
N ALA A 178 23.67 4.23 3.16
CA ALA A 178 24.33 3.45 2.12
C ALA A 178 24.24 4.15 0.76
N ARG A 179 25.21 3.91 -0.11
CA ARG A 179 25.11 4.27 -1.54
C ARG A 179 24.24 3.23 -2.25
N CYS A 180 23.17 3.67 -2.91
CA CYS A 180 22.28 2.80 -3.67
C CYS A 180 22.73 2.73 -5.13
N HIS A 181 23.13 1.54 -5.60
CA HIS A 181 23.72 1.38 -6.94
C HIS A 181 22.72 1.64 -8.07
N TRP A 182 21.43 1.40 -7.83
CA TRP A 182 20.38 1.66 -8.83
C TRP A 182 20.02 3.13 -9.02
N ARG A 183 20.31 3.95 -8.01
CA ARG A 183 19.98 5.39 -8.02
C ARG A 183 21.22 6.27 -8.10
N ASP A 184 22.38 5.65 -7.97
CA ASP A 184 23.70 6.27 -7.90
C ASP A 184 23.79 7.43 -6.89
N ASP A 185 23.09 7.29 -5.76
CA ASP A 185 23.01 8.30 -4.70
C ASP A 185 23.16 7.68 -3.30
N GLU A 186 23.47 8.52 -2.31
CA GLU A 186 23.41 8.14 -0.90
C GLU A 186 21.97 8.17 -0.40
N ARG A 187 21.57 7.15 0.36
CA ARG A 187 20.23 7.03 0.94
C ARG A 187 20.27 6.45 2.34
N SER A 188 19.23 6.78 3.09
CA SER A 188 18.94 6.23 4.41
C SER A 188 17.90 5.11 4.31
N PHE A 189 18.22 3.96 4.88
CA PHE A 189 17.38 2.77 4.93
C PHE A 189 17.03 2.46 6.38
N ALA A 190 15.75 2.49 6.72
CA ALA A 190 15.29 2.01 8.02
C ALA A 190 15.48 0.48 8.12
N ILE A 191 16.28 0.03 9.08
CA ILE A 191 16.72 -1.38 9.18
C ILE A 191 15.54 -2.31 9.47
N HIS A 192 14.53 -1.87 10.23
CA HIS A 192 13.31 -2.65 10.49
C HIS A 192 12.52 -2.99 9.21
N ARG A 193 12.74 -2.24 8.10
CA ARG A 193 12.11 -2.47 6.80
C ARG A 193 12.91 -3.37 5.86
N ILE A 194 14.11 -3.78 6.27
CA ILE A 194 14.93 -4.74 5.54
C ILE A 194 14.42 -6.12 5.90
N LYS A 195 13.83 -6.84 4.96
CA LYS A 195 13.39 -8.23 5.15
C LYS A 195 14.58 -9.17 5.22
N GLU A 196 15.47 -9.05 4.25
CA GLU A 196 16.64 -9.92 4.09
C GLU A 196 17.86 -9.08 3.67
N VAL A 197 19.05 -9.50 4.12
CA VAL A 197 20.33 -8.90 3.77
C VAL A 197 21.33 -10.01 3.46
N ARG A 198 22.07 -9.89 2.36
CA ARG A 198 23.13 -10.83 1.95
C ARG A 198 24.38 -10.07 1.55
N LEU A 199 25.53 -10.56 2.00
CA LEU A 199 26.84 -10.08 1.52
C LEU A 199 27.05 -10.53 0.07
N ILE A 200 27.48 -9.60 -0.77
CA ILE A 200 27.95 -9.92 -2.12
C ILE A 200 29.44 -10.25 -2.00
N ALA A 201 29.82 -11.49 -2.29
CA ALA A 201 31.23 -11.86 -2.36
C ALA A 201 31.94 -10.98 -3.40
N VAL A 202 33.14 -10.51 -3.06
CA VAL A 202 33.95 -9.59 -3.87
C VAL A 202 34.26 -10.14 -5.28
N ASP A 203 34.05 -11.44 -5.52
CA ASP A 203 34.33 -12.13 -6.78
C ASP A 203 33.17 -12.19 -7.78
N SER A 204 32.02 -11.53 -7.52
CA SER A 204 30.98 -11.42 -8.55
C SER A 204 31.34 -10.32 -9.56
N PRO A 205 31.67 -10.66 -10.83
CA PRO A 205 31.99 -9.66 -11.83
C PRO A 205 30.85 -8.67 -11.96
N ARG A 206 31.19 -7.38 -12.04
CA ARG A 206 30.26 -6.35 -12.50
C ARG A 206 29.73 -6.81 -13.85
N THR A 207 28.47 -7.21 -13.92
CA THR A 207 27.77 -7.25 -15.21
C THR A 207 27.63 -5.81 -15.65
N GLU A 208 28.69 -5.28 -16.27
CA GLU A 208 28.62 -4.10 -17.10
C GLU A 208 27.64 -4.46 -18.21
N GLU A 209 26.44 -3.88 -18.16
CA GLU A 209 25.60 -3.76 -19.33
C GLU A 209 26.43 -3.01 -20.38
N LEU A 210 27.04 -3.79 -21.27
CA LEU A 210 27.69 -3.33 -22.47
C LEU A 210 26.67 -2.48 -23.22
N GLY A 211 26.94 -1.18 -23.28
CA GLY A 211 26.34 -0.30 -24.24
C GLY A 211 26.45 -0.94 -25.62
N SER A 212 25.31 -1.24 -26.22
CA SER A 212 25.18 -1.41 -27.66
C SER A 212 24.73 -0.06 -28.21
N THR A 213 25.71 0.84 -28.32
CA THR A 213 25.76 1.80 -29.42
C THR A 213 26.27 1.08 -30.66
N GLU A 214 25.88 1.60 -31.82
CA GLU A 214 26.15 1.16 -33.22
C GLU A 214 25.08 0.19 -33.76
N SER A 215 24.28 0.55 -34.77
CA SER A 215 24.55 1.39 -35.96
C SER A 215 23.41 2.33 -36.32
#